data_AF-A0A7C5R6V5-F1
#
_entry.id   AF-A0A7C5R6V5-F1
#
_cell.length_a   1.000
_cell.length_b   1.000
_cell.length_c   1.000
_cell.angle_alpha   90.00
_cell.angle_beta   90.00
_cell.angle_gamma   90.00
#
_symmetry.space_group_name_H-M   'P 1'
#
loop_
_entity.id
_entity.type
_entity.pdbx_description
1 polymer ?
#
loop_
_entity_poly.entity_id
_entity_poly.type
_entity_poly.pdbx_seq_one_letter_code
_entity_poly.pdbx_strand_id
1 'polypeptide(L)'
;MTKLHPLRFALSFMLASVLTLTLVVAASAPALATERAKLRAFLEITGFDVAIESLQQGAMAGPGLAGEAPDQFGSEWVRLAKEIFDPDEMINRALDMMEAIMPEDLVDHGAAFYASDLGQRLVAVENESQMVDDEVKYPEAEAIVSELIDDNSPRLQMFRDMSDAIGGIDNSVRSVIEIQVRYFMAAMAAGSIEGDLSEEDLRGMLASQADDIRQNVELYSMLGSAYTYRDLSDEDLAEYVSALQDPKMRQVYEILNAIQFEIMAERYERLAAALADLAPQQDI
;
A
#
# COMPACT_ATOMS: atom_id res chain seq x y z
N MET A 1 19.19 21.68 -88.31
CA MET A 1 18.77 23.04 -87.88
C MET A 1 17.58 22.80 -86.97
N THR A 2 17.59 23.08 -85.68
CA THR A 2 17.85 24.39 -85.05
C THR A 2 18.20 24.14 -83.58
N LYS A 3 19.23 24.84 -83.10
CA LYS A 3 19.55 24.98 -81.68
C LYS A 3 18.46 25.83 -81.01
N LEU A 4 18.00 25.45 -79.82
CA LEU A 4 17.67 26.45 -78.79
C LEU A 4 18.33 26.03 -77.47
N HIS A 5 18.79 27.04 -76.75
CA HIS A 5 19.87 27.03 -75.78
C HIS A 5 19.30 27.08 -74.33
N PRO A 6 20.12 27.21 -73.27
CA PRO A 6 19.98 26.52 -72.00
C PRO A 6 19.38 27.41 -70.90
N LEU A 7 19.05 26.81 -69.75
CA LEU A 7 19.37 27.29 -68.40
C LEU A 7 18.52 26.53 -67.39
N ARG A 8 19.16 25.68 -66.59
CA ARG A 8 18.99 25.56 -65.13
C ARG A 8 19.89 24.43 -64.63
N PHE A 9 21.19 24.68 -64.74
CA PHE A 9 22.19 24.08 -63.86
C PHE A 9 22.33 25.04 -62.68
N ALA A 10 21.93 24.59 -61.49
CA ALA A 10 22.35 25.06 -60.18
C ALA A 10 21.22 24.81 -59.18
N LEU A 11 21.23 23.64 -58.54
CA LEU A 11 20.98 23.43 -57.10
C LEU A 11 20.90 21.91 -56.88
N SER A 12 22.04 21.24 -56.89
CA SER A 12 22.13 19.86 -56.41
C SER A 12 23.52 19.66 -55.85
N PHE A 13 23.93 20.51 -54.91
CA PHE A 13 25.13 20.29 -54.08
C PHE A 13 25.15 21.31 -52.94
N MET A 14 24.12 21.33 -52.09
CA MET A 14 24.26 21.87 -50.74
C MET A 14 23.06 21.50 -49.87
N LEU A 15 23.36 21.05 -48.65
CA LEU A 15 22.46 20.59 -47.58
C LEU A 15 22.00 19.12 -47.62
N ALA A 16 22.96 18.23 -47.82
CA ALA A 16 22.94 16.89 -47.21
C ALA A 16 23.40 16.95 -45.74
N SER A 17 22.82 17.86 -44.93
CA SER A 17 23.33 18.14 -43.56
C SER A 17 22.26 18.50 -42.53
N VAL A 18 20.98 18.15 -42.74
CA VAL A 18 19.89 18.43 -41.77
C VAL A 18 19.07 17.17 -41.42
N LEU A 19 19.61 15.96 -41.64
CA LEU A 19 18.90 14.72 -41.29
C LEU A 19 19.72 13.83 -40.35
N THR A 20 20.25 14.43 -39.29
CA THR A 20 20.99 13.71 -38.23
C THR A 20 20.68 14.28 -36.84
N LEU A 21 19.42 14.66 -36.58
CA LEU A 21 19.01 15.11 -35.23
C LEU A 21 17.57 14.71 -34.85
N THR A 22 17.12 13.53 -35.26
CA THR A 22 15.77 13.04 -34.89
C THR A 22 15.74 11.54 -34.58
N LEU A 23 16.86 10.97 -34.12
CA LEU A 23 16.94 9.55 -33.77
C LEU A 23 17.71 9.30 -32.45
N VAL A 24 17.40 10.07 -31.41
CA VAL A 24 17.92 9.79 -30.04
C VAL A 24 16.82 9.69 -28.98
N VAL A 25 15.54 9.99 -29.29
CA VAL A 25 14.47 10.01 -28.26
C VAL A 25 13.76 8.65 -28.08
N ALA A 26 14.01 7.65 -28.92
CA ALA A 26 13.26 6.38 -28.89
C ALA A 26 13.94 5.20 -28.14
N ALA A 27 15.14 5.37 -27.61
CA ALA A 27 15.89 4.26 -27.00
C ALA A 27 15.63 4.06 -25.49
N SER A 28 14.96 5.00 -24.82
CA SER A 28 14.73 4.95 -23.36
C SER A 28 13.45 4.19 -22.97
N ALA A 29 12.47 4.10 -23.88
CA ALA A 29 11.18 3.46 -23.63
C ALA A 29 11.25 1.94 -23.29
N PRO A 30 12.06 1.10 -23.96
CA PRO A 30 12.12 -0.32 -23.61
C PRO A 30 12.83 -0.59 -22.27
N ALA A 31 13.74 0.30 -21.83
CA ALA A 31 14.41 0.17 -20.54
C ALA A 31 13.46 0.50 -19.37
N LEU A 32 12.72 1.62 -19.47
CA LEU A 32 11.73 2.04 -18.46
C LEU A 32 10.58 1.04 -18.32
N ALA A 33 10.07 0.50 -19.43
CA ALA A 33 9.03 -0.53 -19.39
C ALA A 33 9.50 -1.83 -18.70
N THR A 34 10.80 -2.14 -18.80
CA THR A 34 11.40 -3.30 -18.13
C THR A 34 11.58 -3.05 -16.62
N GLU A 35 11.98 -1.85 -16.24
CA GLU A 35 12.15 -1.42 -14.85
C GLU A 35 10.82 -1.38 -14.10
N ARG A 36 9.78 -0.79 -14.68
CA ARG A 36 8.44 -0.79 -14.09
C ARG A 36 7.87 -2.20 -13.92
N ALA A 37 8.10 -3.09 -14.88
CA ALA A 37 7.70 -4.49 -14.78
C ALA A 37 8.42 -5.21 -13.64
N LYS A 38 9.71 -4.92 -13.42
CA LYS A 38 10.50 -5.43 -12.28
C LYS A 38 9.91 -4.94 -10.95
N LEU A 39 9.59 -3.66 -10.84
CA LEU A 39 8.97 -3.10 -9.63
C LEU A 39 7.57 -3.69 -9.37
N ARG A 40 6.76 -3.89 -10.41
CA ARG A 40 5.46 -4.55 -10.27
C ARG A 40 5.60 -6.00 -9.79
N ALA A 41 6.49 -6.78 -10.39
CA ALA A 41 6.77 -8.13 -9.93
C ALA A 41 7.28 -8.13 -8.47
N PHE A 42 8.07 -7.12 -8.09
CA PHE A 42 8.54 -6.96 -6.72
C PHE A 42 7.39 -6.67 -5.73
N LEU A 43 6.41 -5.83 -6.11
CA LEU A 43 5.20 -5.60 -5.29
C LEU A 43 4.40 -6.90 -5.09
N GLU A 44 4.19 -7.66 -6.17
CA GLU A 44 3.42 -8.91 -6.15
C GLU A 44 4.09 -9.97 -5.25
N ILE A 45 5.41 -10.18 -5.36
CA ILE A 45 6.10 -11.20 -4.54
C ILE A 45 6.28 -10.78 -3.08
N THR A 46 6.22 -9.48 -2.78
CA THR A 46 6.30 -8.99 -1.39
C THR A 46 4.93 -8.89 -0.73
N GLY A 47 3.84 -9.11 -1.49
CA GLY A 47 2.46 -8.91 -1.03
C GLY A 47 2.10 -7.44 -0.78
N PHE A 48 2.93 -6.50 -1.22
CA PHE A 48 2.69 -5.08 -0.96
C PHE A 48 1.65 -4.48 -1.91
N ASP A 49 1.41 -5.11 -3.06
CA ASP A 49 0.24 -4.83 -3.87
C ASP A 49 -1.05 -5.07 -3.07
N VAL A 50 -1.20 -6.24 -2.46
CA VAL A 50 -2.36 -6.56 -1.62
C VAL A 50 -2.48 -5.59 -0.44
N ALA A 51 -1.36 -5.19 0.18
CA ALA A 51 -1.37 -4.19 1.23
C ALA A 51 -1.90 -2.82 0.75
N ILE A 52 -1.61 -2.42 -0.48
CA ILE A 52 -2.17 -1.21 -1.10
C ILE A 52 -3.65 -1.39 -1.43
N GLU A 53 -4.05 -2.53 -2.00
CA GLU A 53 -5.44 -2.81 -2.34
C GLU A 53 -6.35 -2.80 -1.09
N SER A 54 -5.84 -3.32 0.03
CA SER A 54 -6.56 -3.34 1.31
C SER A 54 -6.85 -1.94 1.88
N LEU A 55 -6.15 -0.89 1.43
CA LEU A 55 -6.46 0.49 1.82
C LEU A 55 -7.89 0.88 1.45
N GLN A 56 -8.43 0.35 0.35
CA GLN A 56 -9.81 0.60 -0.05
C GLN A 56 -10.78 0.07 1.02
N GLN A 57 -10.59 -1.18 1.46
CA GLN A 57 -11.42 -1.79 2.48
C GLN A 57 -11.30 -1.04 3.81
N GLY A 58 -10.08 -0.67 4.20
CA GLY A 58 -9.83 0.16 5.38
C GLY A 58 -10.55 1.51 5.34
N ALA A 59 -10.52 2.20 4.19
CA ALA A 59 -11.24 3.46 4.02
C ALA A 59 -12.76 3.28 4.07
N MET A 60 -13.28 2.22 3.46
CA MET A 60 -14.72 1.88 3.51
C MET A 60 -15.19 1.53 4.93
N ALA A 61 -14.30 1.05 5.81
CA ALA A 61 -14.63 0.71 7.18
C ALA A 61 -14.87 1.92 8.11
N GLY A 62 -14.61 3.16 7.63
CA GLY A 62 -14.76 4.41 8.39
C GLY A 62 -16.01 4.49 9.29
N PRO A 63 -17.23 4.30 8.77
CA PRO A 63 -18.46 4.34 9.57
C PRO A 63 -18.51 3.30 10.70
N GLY A 64 -18.06 2.07 10.40
CA GLY A 64 -18.03 0.99 11.39
C GLY A 64 -17.02 1.24 12.49
N LEU A 65 -15.85 1.80 12.16
CA LEU A 65 -14.83 2.18 13.12
C LEU A 65 -15.25 3.37 14.00
N ALA A 66 -16.17 4.20 13.53
CA ALA A 66 -16.78 5.28 14.29
C ALA A 66 -17.96 4.84 15.18
N GLY A 67 -18.43 3.59 15.05
CA GLY A 67 -19.52 3.04 15.84
C GLY A 67 -20.93 3.43 15.36
N GLU A 68 -21.07 3.90 14.12
CA GLU A 68 -22.34 4.37 13.57
C GLU A 68 -22.93 3.35 12.57
N ALA A 69 -24.25 3.11 12.63
CA ALA A 69 -24.94 2.48 11.50
C ALA A 69 -24.95 3.48 10.34
N PRO A 70 -24.74 3.05 9.08
CA PRO A 70 -24.61 3.99 7.97
C PRO A 70 -25.91 4.79 7.82
N ASP A 71 -25.86 6.05 8.25
CA ASP A 71 -26.80 7.06 7.86
C ASP A 71 -26.56 7.43 6.38
N GLN A 72 -27.19 8.50 5.91
CA GLN A 72 -27.01 8.94 4.54
C GLN A 72 -25.54 9.31 4.26
N PHE A 73 -24.84 9.92 5.21
CA PHE A 73 -23.44 10.30 5.08
C PHE A 73 -22.53 9.07 5.02
N GLY A 74 -22.70 8.11 5.93
CA GLY A 74 -21.92 6.87 5.94
C GLY A 74 -22.05 6.08 4.62
N SER A 75 -23.23 6.10 4.01
CA SER A 75 -23.45 5.48 2.70
C SER A 75 -22.69 6.19 1.57
N GLU A 76 -22.70 7.53 1.55
CA GLU A 76 -21.94 8.31 0.56
C GLU A 76 -20.43 8.21 0.78
N TRP A 77 -19.98 8.17 2.04
CA TRP A 77 -18.59 7.90 2.40
C TRP A 77 -18.12 6.58 1.79
N VAL A 78 -18.84 5.48 2.03
CA VAL A 78 -18.47 4.15 1.50
C VAL A 78 -18.43 4.15 -0.02
N ARG A 79 -19.40 4.80 -0.67
CA ARG A 79 -19.46 4.91 -2.14
C ARG A 79 -18.25 5.66 -2.68
N LEU A 80 -17.94 6.84 -2.13
CA LEU A 80 -16.82 7.66 -2.57
C LEU A 80 -15.47 7.05 -2.20
N ALA A 81 -15.33 6.43 -1.03
CA ALA A 81 -14.13 5.72 -0.62
C ALA A 81 -13.81 4.61 -1.62
N LYS A 82 -14.82 3.83 -2.04
CA LYS A 82 -14.64 2.80 -3.08
C LYS A 82 -14.19 3.38 -4.43
N GLU A 83 -14.72 4.53 -4.83
CA GLU A 83 -14.37 5.18 -6.09
C GLU A 83 -12.96 5.79 -6.07
N ILE A 84 -12.59 6.43 -4.96
CA ILE A 84 -11.36 7.24 -4.85
C ILE A 84 -10.14 6.38 -4.49
N PHE A 85 -10.33 5.35 -3.66
CA PHE A 85 -9.34 4.33 -3.35
C PHE A 85 -9.40 3.21 -4.40
N ASP A 86 -9.30 3.56 -5.67
CA ASP A 86 -9.25 2.58 -6.77
C ASP A 86 -7.93 1.79 -6.71
N PRO A 87 -7.97 0.44 -6.64
CA PRO A 87 -6.78 -0.39 -6.53
C PRO A 87 -5.77 -0.16 -7.66
N ASP A 88 -6.22 -0.15 -8.91
CA ASP A 88 -5.34 0.01 -10.07
C ASP A 88 -4.64 1.37 -10.08
N GLU A 89 -5.37 2.44 -9.72
CA GLU A 89 -4.77 3.76 -9.58
C GLU A 89 -3.78 3.84 -8.43
N MET A 90 -4.07 3.22 -7.29
CA MET A 90 -3.17 3.22 -6.12
C MET A 90 -1.89 2.44 -6.41
N ILE A 91 -1.97 1.27 -7.05
CA ILE A 91 -0.78 0.51 -7.43
C ILE A 91 0.05 1.28 -8.47
N ASN A 92 -0.58 1.89 -9.47
CA ASN A 92 0.16 2.70 -10.44
C ASN A 92 0.86 3.89 -9.77
N ARG A 93 0.21 4.53 -8.81
CA ARG A 93 0.81 5.60 -8.02
C ARG A 93 1.98 5.10 -7.17
N ALA A 94 1.87 3.92 -6.57
CA ALA A 94 2.96 3.29 -5.83
C ALA A 94 4.17 3.03 -6.72
N LEU A 95 3.96 2.46 -7.91
CA LEU A 95 5.02 2.24 -8.89
C LEU A 95 5.71 3.55 -9.29
N ASP A 96 4.95 4.64 -9.51
CA ASP A 96 5.53 5.96 -9.82
C ASP A 96 6.41 6.48 -8.67
N MET A 97 6.00 6.27 -7.41
CA MET A 97 6.80 6.65 -6.25
C MET A 97 8.05 5.77 -6.14
N MET A 98 7.92 4.45 -6.31
CA MET A 98 9.05 3.52 -6.26
C MET A 98 10.09 3.85 -7.34
N GLU A 99 9.68 4.11 -8.59
CA GLU A 99 10.60 4.54 -9.66
C GLU A 99 11.39 5.80 -9.27
N ALA A 100 10.80 6.68 -8.45
CA ALA A 100 11.44 7.93 -8.04
C ALA A 100 12.39 7.76 -6.84
N ILE A 101 12.09 6.88 -5.89
CA ILE A 101 12.80 6.84 -4.59
C ILE A 101 13.42 5.49 -4.22
N MET A 102 13.03 4.39 -4.88
CA MET A 102 13.46 3.04 -4.52
C MET A 102 14.84 2.73 -5.14
N PRO A 103 15.88 2.50 -4.33
CA PRO A 103 17.18 2.07 -4.85
C PRO A 103 17.10 0.68 -5.47
N GLU A 104 17.73 0.50 -6.64
CA GLU A 104 17.72 -0.79 -7.35
C GLU A 104 18.33 -1.93 -6.51
N ASP A 105 19.37 -1.65 -5.72
CA ASP A 105 20.05 -2.67 -4.91
C ASP A 105 19.19 -3.22 -3.76
N LEU A 106 18.20 -2.45 -3.30
CA LEU A 106 17.22 -2.90 -2.32
C LEU A 106 16.15 -3.79 -2.98
N VAL A 107 15.70 -3.42 -4.18
CA VAL A 107 14.78 -4.25 -4.98
C VAL A 107 15.43 -5.59 -5.29
N ASP A 108 16.69 -5.59 -5.73
CA ASP A 108 17.44 -6.82 -6.02
C ASP A 108 17.63 -7.68 -4.77
N HIS A 109 17.92 -7.06 -3.63
CA HIS A 109 18.07 -7.77 -2.36
C HIS A 109 16.79 -8.48 -1.95
N GLY A 110 15.66 -7.75 -1.94
CA GLY A 110 14.36 -8.33 -1.59
C GLY A 110 13.93 -9.41 -2.59
N ALA A 111 14.07 -9.14 -3.89
CA ALA A 111 13.71 -10.11 -4.94
C ALA A 111 14.55 -11.39 -4.85
N ALA A 112 15.83 -11.30 -4.48
CA ALA A 112 16.67 -12.48 -4.28
C ALA A 112 16.19 -13.35 -3.11
N PHE A 113 15.73 -12.76 -2.00
CA PHE A 113 15.14 -13.51 -0.90
C PHE A 113 13.84 -14.21 -1.32
N TYR A 114 12.91 -13.49 -1.94
CA TYR A 114 11.63 -14.05 -2.37
C TYR A 114 11.76 -15.07 -3.52
N ALA A 115 12.85 -15.03 -4.28
CA ALA A 115 13.17 -16.05 -5.27
C ALA A 115 13.75 -17.35 -4.68
N SER A 116 14.11 -17.36 -3.39
CA SER A 116 14.61 -18.56 -2.70
C SER A 116 13.50 -19.60 -2.48
N ASP A 117 13.90 -20.84 -2.17
CA ASP A 117 12.95 -21.91 -1.85
C ASP A 117 12.07 -21.58 -0.63
N LEU A 118 12.60 -20.86 0.38
CA LEU A 118 11.82 -20.40 1.52
C LEU A 118 10.88 -19.26 1.12
N GLY A 119 11.40 -18.25 0.40
CA GLY A 119 10.62 -17.13 -0.10
C GLY A 119 9.40 -17.55 -0.92
N GLN A 120 9.55 -18.52 -1.82
CA GLN A 120 8.44 -19.04 -2.61
C GLN A 120 7.39 -19.78 -1.76
N ARG A 121 7.80 -20.48 -0.70
CA ARG A 121 6.86 -21.11 0.24
C ARG A 121 6.09 -20.06 1.05
N LEU A 122 6.77 -18.99 1.50
CA LEU A 122 6.15 -17.87 2.22
C LEU A 122 5.06 -17.22 1.37
N VAL A 123 5.38 -16.84 0.14
CA VAL A 123 4.42 -16.24 -0.80
C VAL A 123 3.21 -17.15 -1.03
N ALA A 124 3.42 -18.47 -1.11
CA ALA A 124 2.33 -19.41 -1.30
C ALA A 124 1.37 -19.43 -0.09
N VAL A 125 1.90 -19.51 1.14
CA VAL A 125 1.05 -19.56 2.35
C VAL A 125 0.41 -18.22 2.67
N GLU A 126 1.09 -17.11 2.39
CA GLU A 126 0.55 -15.74 2.54
C GLU A 126 -0.62 -15.51 1.59
N ASN A 127 -0.47 -15.85 0.30
CA ASN A 127 -1.55 -15.74 -0.68
C ASN A 127 -2.73 -16.68 -0.35
N GLU A 128 -2.45 -17.91 0.10
CA GLU A 128 -3.51 -18.83 0.54
C GLU A 128 -4.30 -18.24 1.72
N SER A 129 -3.60 -17.71 2.72
CA SER A 129 -4.20 -17.12 3.91
C SER A 129 -5.09 -15.90 3.58
N GLN A 130 -4.66 -15.06 2.65
CA GLN A 130 -5.43 -13.88 2.22
C GLN A 130 -6.76 -14.23 1.53
N MET A 131 -6.85 -15.40 0.89
CA MET A 131 -8.08 -15.87 0.24
C MET A 131 -9.13 -16.40 1.23
N VAL A 132 -8.76 -16.54 2.50
CA VAL A 132 -9.64 -17.04 3.56
C VAL A 132 -10.20 -15.87 4.37
N ASP A 133 -11.52 -15.86 4.53
CA ASP A 133 -12.23 -14.88 5.35
C ASP A 133 -11.82 -14.97 6.81
N ASP A 134 -11.69 -13.82 7.45
CA ASP A 134 -11.27 -13.70 8.84
C ASP A 134 -12.23 -14.40 9.83
N GLU A 135 -13.54 -14.50 9.50
CA GLU A 135 -14.52 -15.26 10.28
C GLU A 135 -14.21 -16.76 10.34
N VAL A 136 -13.49 -17.28 9.34
CA VAL A 136 -13.02 -18.67 9.29
C VAL A 136 -11.61 -18.77 9.88
N LYS A 137 -10.75 -17.80 9.57
CA LYS A 137 -9.34 -17.75 9.93
C LYS A 137 -9.12 -17.68 11.44
N TYR A 138 -9.81 -16.75 12.11
CA TYR A 138 -9.52 -16.42 13.51
C TYR A 138 -9.90 -17.52 14.51
N PRO A 139 -11.03 -18.24 14.38
CA PRO A 139 -11.32 -19.37 15.27
C PRO A 139 -10.26 -20.48 15.22
N GLU A 140 -9.70 -20.77 14.04
CA GLU A 140 -8.61 -21.73 13.90
C GLU A 140 -7.30 -21.18 14.47
N ALA A 141 -6.99 -19.91 14.18
CA ALA A 141 -5.82 -19.23 14.73
C ALA A 141 -5.82 -19.18 16.26
N GLU A 142 -6.98 -18.98 16.89
CA GLU A 142 -7.13 -18.95 18.35
C GLU A 142 -6.73 -20.29 18.98
N ALA A 143 -7.14 -21.41 18.36
CA ALA A 143 -6.76 -22.75 18.80
C ALA A 143 -5.23 -22.95 18.68
N ILE A 144 -4.64 -22.53 17.56
CA ILE A 144 -3.19 -22.59 17.34
C ILE A 144 -2.45 -21.76 18.40
N VAL A 145 -2.85 -20.50 18.62
CA VAL A 145 -2.20 -19.63 19.59
C VAL A 145 -2.32 -20.18 21.01
N SER A 146 -3.46 -20.77 21.38
CA SER A 146 -3.63 -21.41 22.69
C SER A 146 -2.63 -22.54 22.90
N GLU A 147 -2.43 -23.41 21.89
CA GLU A 147 -1.44 -24.49 21.95
C GLU A 147 -0.01 -23.95 22.07
N LEU A 148 0.32 -22.92 21.27
CA LEU A 148 1.64 -22.27 21.33
C LEU A 148 1.92 -21.63 22.70
N ILE A 149 0.90 -21.11 23.38
CA ILE A 149 1.03 -20.57 24.74
C ILE A 149 1.29 -21.71 25.73
N ASP A 150 0.50 -22.79 25.67
CA ASP A 150 0.62 -23.93 26.58
C ASP A 150 2.01 -24.61 26.47
N ASP A 151 2.55 -24.67 25.25
CA ASP A 151 3.87 -25.22 24.96
C ASP A 151 5.02 -24.24 25.21
N ASN A 152 4.73 -22.98 25.57
CA ASN A 152 5.70 -21.89 25.67
C ASN A 152 6.59 -21.80 24.41
N SER A 153 5.94 -21.85 23.25
CA SER A 153 6.60 -21.93 21.95
C SER A 153 7.33 -20.62 21.60
N PRO A 154 8.56 -20.69 21.03
CA PRO A 154 9.27 -19.51 20.56
C PRO A 154 8.57 -18.83 19.37
N ARG A 155 7.64 -19.49 18.69
CA ARG A 155 6.89 -18.93 17.54
C ARG A 155 6.16 -17.63 17.87
N LEU A 156 5.60 -17.53 19.07
CA LEU A 156 4.90 -16.31 19.49
C LEU A 156 5.84 -15.09 19.49
N GLN A 157 7.10 -15.29 19.84
CA GLN A 157 8.09 -14.22 19.75
C GLN A 157 8.50 -13.95 18.30
N MET A 158 8.67 -15.00 17.49
CA MET A 158 8.96 -14.84 16.06
C MET A 158 7.87 -14.02 15.34
N PHE A 159 6.58 -14.27 15.63
CA PHE A 159 5.48 -13.48 15.07
C PHE A 159 5.55 -11.99 15.43
N ARG A 160 5.93 -11.68 16.69
CA ARG A 160 6.17 -10.29 17.11
C ARG A 160 7.37 -9.67 16.38
N ASP A 161 8.47 -10.41 16.31
CA ASP A 161 9.71 -9.94 15.67
C ASP A 161 9.50 -9.67 14.17
N MET A 162 8.68 -10.49 13.49
CA MET A 162 8.27 -10.24 12.10
C MET A 162 7.43 -8.97 11.98
N SER A 163 6.40 -8.81 12.82
CA SER A 163 5.54 -7.63 12.83
C SER A 163 6.37 -6.35 13.01
N ASP A 164 7.29 -6.34 13.97
CA ASP A 164 8.18 -5.22 14.26
C ASP A 164 9.13 -4.89 13.09
N ALA A 165 9.60 -5.92 12.37
CA ALA A 165 10.51 -5.74 11.25
C ALA A 165 9.86 -5.06 10.02
N ILE A 166 8.55 -5.28 9.81
CA ILE A 166 7.81 -4.77 8.64
C ILE A 166 7.04 -3.47 8.89
N GLY A 167 7.17 -2.86 10.07
CA GLY A 167 6.53 -1.58 10.41
C GLY A 167 5.92 -1.53 11.80
N GLY A 168 5.69 -2.68 12.42
CA GLY A 168 5.24 -2.83 13.79
C GLY A 168 3.78 -2.45 14.02
N ILE A 169 3.33 -2.80 15.23
CA ILE A 169 1.98 -2.54 15.72
C ILE A 169 1.65 -1.05 15.75
N ASP A 170 2.61 -0.19 16.09
CA ASP A 170 2.39 1.25 16.19
C ASP A 170 1.99 1.90 14.85
N ASN A 171 2.51 1.40 13.71
CA ASN A 171 2.07 1.86 12.39
C ASN A 171 0.61 1.51 12.15
N SER A 172 0.20 0.28 12.46
CA SER A 172 -1.19 -0.17 12.32
C SER A 172 -2.15 0.61 13.23
N VAL A 173 -1.76 0.87 14.49
CA VAL A 173 -2.53 1.72 15.42
C VAL A 173 -2.68 3.13 14.85
N ARG A 174 -1.60 3.73 14.32
CA ARG A 174 -1.66 5.04 13.67
C ARG A 174 -2.64 5.03 12.50
N SER A 175 -2.59 4.01 11.64
CA SER A 175 -3.50 3.88 10.50
C SER A 175 -4.98 3.82 10.93
N VAL A 176 -5.31 3.00 11.94
CA VAL A 176 -6.68 2.93 12.48
C VAL A 176 -7.16 4.29 13.00
N ILE A 177 -6.30 4.99 13.76
CA ILE A 177 -6.62 6.32 14.28
C ILE A 177 -6.81 7.30 13.12
N GLU A 178 -5.96 7.30 12.09
CA GLU A 178 -6.14 8.20 10.95
C GLU A 178 -7.45 7.97 10.21
N ILE A 179 -7.84 6.71 9.97
CA ILE A 179 -9.14 6.39 9.35
C ILE A 179 -10.28 7.00 10.17
N GLN A 180 -10.26 6.82 11.50
CA GLN A 180 -11.29 7.37 12.39
C GLN A 180 -11.29 8.91 12.38
N VAL A 181 -10.13 9.55 12.47
CA VAL A 181 -10.02 11.03 12.41
C VAL A 181 -10.62 11.55 11.11
N ARG A 182 -10.25 10.96 9.96
CA ARG A 182 -10.72 11.41 8.65
C ARG A 182 -12.23 11.25 8.50
N TYR A 183 -12.78 10.14 9.00
CA TYR A 183 -14.23 9.92 8.99
C TYR A 183 -14.98 10.96 9.84
N PHE A 184 -14.61 11.12 11.11
CA PHE A 184 -15.28 12.06 12.02
C PHE A 184 -15.17 13.51 11.56
N MET A 185 -14.00 13.94 11.08
CA MET A 185 -13.81 15.28 10.54
C MET A 185 -14.74 15.55 9.35
N ALA A 186 -14.87 14.58 8.44
CA ALA A 186 -15.76 14.71 7.31
C ALA A 186 -17.24 14.67 7.72
N ALA A 187 -17.61 13.83 8.68
CA ALA A 187 -18.97 13.74 9.20
C ALA A 187 -19.42 15.05 9.89
N MET A 188 -18.52 15.68 10.67
CA MET A 188 -18.77 16.99 11.27
C MET A 188 -18.89 18.09 10.20
N ALA A 189 -18.00 18.09 9.20
CA ALA A 189 -18.05 19.06 8.10
C ALA A 189 -19.35 18.94 7.27
N ALA A 190 -19.88 17.73 7.11
CA ALA A 190 -21.16 17.46 6.44
C ALA A 190 -22.39 17.74 7.33
N GLY A 191 -22.19 18.03 8.62
CA GLY A 191 -23.27 18.21 9.59
C GLY A 191 -24.01 16.93 9.97
N SER A 192 -23.44 15.75 9.68
CA SER A 192 -24.01 14.45 10.07
C SER A 192 -23.87 14.19 11.57
N ILE A 193 -22.78 14.67 12.16
CA ILE A 193 -22.52 14.60 13.59
C ILE A 193 -22.59 16.01 14.18
N GLU A 194 -23.37 16.17 15.24
CA GLU A 194 -23.40 17.41 16.02
C GLU A 194 -22.09 17.54 16.82
N GLY A 195 -21.29 18.55 16.52
CA GLY A 195 -20.04 18.81 17.23
C GLY A 195 -19.24 19.94 16.59
N ASP A 196 -18.37 20.55 17.40
CA ASP A 196 -17.36 21.52 16.93
C ASP A 196 -16.01 21.13 17.57
N LEU A 197 -15.65 19.86 17.40
CA LEU A 197 -14.36 19.36 17.85
C LEU A 197 -13.30 19.74 16.82
N SER A 198 -12.21 20.34 17.27
CA SER A 198 -11.04 20.52 16.42
C SER A 198 -10.39 19.16 16.13
N GLU A 199 -9.62 19.07 15.05
CA GLU A 199 -8.84 17.86 14.76
C GLU A 199 -7.90 17.51 15.91
N GLU A 200 -7.33 18.51 16.59
CA GLU A 200 -6.47 18.32 17.76
C GLU A 200 -7.22 17.67 18.93
N ASP A 201 -8.42 18.16 19.24
CA ASP A 201 -9.25 17.60 20.31
C ASP A 201 -9.65 16.16 20.00
N LEU A 202 -10.07 15.89 18.76
CA LEU A 202 -10.44 14.55 18.31
C LEU A 202 -9.26 13.57 18.41
N ARG A 203 -8.07 13.99 17.97
CA ARG A 203 -6.85 13.19 18.12
C ARG A 203 -6.50 12.94 19.58
N GLY A 204 -6.67 13.93 20.45
CA GLY A 204 -6.49 13.79 21.89
C GLY A 204 -7.45 12.76 22.49
N MET A 205 -8.72 12.76 22.05
CA MET A 205 -9.71 11.77 22.47
C MET A 205 -9.37 10.36 21.99
N LEU A 206 -9.02 10.19 20.71
CA LEU A 206 -8.63 8.88 20.16
C LEU A 206 -7.32 8.36 20.77
N ALA A 207 -6.39 9.24 21.13
CA ALA A 207 -5.17 8.85 21.84
C ALA A 207 -5.48 8.19 23.20
N SER A 208 -6.58 8.56 23.86
CA SER A 208 -7.00 7.91 25.11
C SER A 208 -7.51 6.47 24.91
N GLN A 209 -7.84 6.08 23.67
CA GLN A 209 -8.24 4.73 23.27
C GLN A 209 -7.10 3.93 22.61
N ALA A 210 -5.91 4.53 22.46
CA ALA A 210 -4.81 3.93 21.71
C ALA A 210 -4.35 2.58 22.29
N ASP A 211 -4.45 2.38 23.60
CA ASP A 211 -4.06 1.12 24.24
C ASP A 211 -5.05 -0.02 23.92
N ASP A 212 -6.35 0.27 23.83
CA ASP A 212 -7.35 -0.73 23.44
C ASP A 212 -7.23 -1.07 21.95
N ILE A 213 -6.98 -0.05 21.10
CA ILE A 213 -6.69 -0.27 19.68
C ILE A 213 -5.43 -1.12 19.53
N ARG A 214 -4.37 -0.80 20.27
CA ARG A 214 -3.12 -1.56 20.26
C ARG A 214 -3.33 -3.02 20.62
N GLN A 215 -4.04 -3.31 21.72
CA GLN A 215 -4.32 -4.68 22.13
C GLN A 215 -5.08 -5.48 21.05
N ASN A 216 -6.05 -4.85 20.37
CA ASN A 216 -6.77 -5.49 19.27
C ASN A 216 -5.84 -5.74 18.07
N VAL A 217 -5.04 -4.76 17.68
CA VAL A 217 -4.08 -4.90 16.58
C VAL A 217 -3.06 -6.00 16.89
N GLU A 218 -2.52 -6.05 18.10
CA GLU A 218 -1.60 -7.11 18.56
C GLU A 218 -2.26 -8.49 18.47
N LEU A 219 -3.49 -8.62 18.97
CA LEU A 219 -4.23 -9.87 18.95
C LEU A 219 -4.45 -10.35 17.51
N TYR A 220 -5.05 -9.53 16.66
CA TYR A 220 -5.39 -9.95 15.28
C TYR A 220 -4.14 -10.12 14.41
N SER A 221 -3.07 -9.36 14.64
CA SER A 221 -1.78 -9.58 13.98
C SER A 221 -1.17 -10.93 14.39
N MET A 222 -1.28 -11.31 15.67
CA MET A 222 -0.82 -12.59 16.18
C MET A 222 -1.64 -13.75 15.59
N LEU A 223 -2.97 -13.64 15.59
CA LEU A 223 -3.86 -14.64 15.01
C LEU A 223 -3.61 -14.81 13.51
N GLY A 224 -3.52 -13.70 12.78
CA GLY A 224 -3.20 -13.72 11.34
C GLY A 224 -1.87 -14.41 11.05
N SER A 225 -0.83 -14.12 11.83
CA SER A 225 0.49 -14.76 11.68
C SER A 225 0.44 -16.25 12.02
N ALA A 226 -0.22 -16.61 13.14
CA ALA A 226 -0.36 -17.99 13.57
C ALA A 226 -1.07 -18.85 12.52
N TYR A 227 -2.14 -18.32 11.91
CA TYR A 227 -2.83 -19.00 10.82
C TYR A 227 -1.97 -19.11 9.56
N THR A 228 -1.37 -18.00 9.13
CA THR A 228 -0.66 -17.90 7.85
C THR A 228 0.56 -18.81 7.83
N TYR A 229 1.32 -18.88 8.93
CA TYR A 229 2.57 -19.63 8.98
C TYR A 229 2.46 -20.96 9.74
N ARG A 230 1.24 -21.45 9.99
CA ARG A 230 0.97 -22.65 10.80
C ARG A 230 1.79 -23.88 10.34
N ASP A 231 1.91 -24.05 9.03
CA ASP A 231 2.53 -25.23 8.40
C ASP A 231 4.03 -25.08 8.14
N LEU A 232 4.63 -23.90 8.41
CA LEU A 232 6.07 -23.70 8.30
C LEU A 232 6.80 -24.29 9.51
N SER A 233 8.09 -24.61 9.35
CA SER A 233 8.92 -25.06 10.47
C SER A 233 9.43 -23.88 11.32
N ASP A 234 9.84 -24.16 12.55
CA ASP A 234 10.44 -23.13 13.43
C ASP A 234 11.77 -22.60 12.87
N GLU A 235 12.51 -23.44 12.16
CA GLU A 235 13.76 -23.07 11.48
C GLU A 235 13.48 -22.12 10.31
N ASP A 236 12.48 -22.43 9.48
CA ASP A 236 12.04 -21.56 8.39
C ASP A 236 11.53 -20.20 8.91
N LEU A 237 10.74 -20.20 10.00
CA LEU A 237 10.28 -18.98 10.63
C LEU A 237 11.43 -18.14 11.19
N ALA A 238 12.42 -18.77 11.81
CA ALA A 238 13.61 -18.08 12.31
C ALA A 238 14.43 -17.47 11.15
N GLU A 239 14.57 -18.18 10.04
CA GLU A 239 15.24 -17.68 8.84
C GLU A 239 14.47 -16.49 8.24
N TYR A 240 13.14 -16.56 8.21
CA TYR A 240 12.31 -15.44 7.74
C TYR A 240 12.44 -14.21 8.64
N VAL A 241 12.38 -14.37 9.96
CA VAL A 241 12.65 -13.28 10.92
C VAL A 241 14.02 -12.65 10.64
N SER A 242 15.05 -13.47 10.46
CA SER A 242 16.40 -12.98 10.16
C SER A 242 16.46 -12.21 8.85
N ALA A 243 15.73 -12.65 7.82
CA ALA A 243 15.67 -11.96 6.54
C ALA A 243 14.96 -10.61 6.66
N LEU A 244 13.83 -10.54 7.38
CA LEU A 244 13.10 -9.30 7.63
C LEU A 244 13.91 -8.30 8.47
N GLN A 245 14.74 -8.79 9.39
CA GLN A 245 15.60 -7.96 10.23
C GLN A 245 16.89 -7.48 9.54
N ASP A 246 17.22 -8.00 8.34
CA ASP A 246 18.36 -7.51 7.57
C ASP A 246 18.22 -6.00 7.30
N PRO A 247 19.28 -5.19 7.50
CA PRO A 247 19.19 -3.74 7.32
C PRO A 247 18.65 -3.30 5.95
N LYS A 248 18.96 -4.04 4.87
CA LYS A 248 18.44 -3.73 3.53
C LYS A 248 16.95 -4.05 3.44
N MET A 249 16.54 -5.20 3.97
CA MET A 249 15.12 -5.58 3.98
C MET A 249 14.29 -4.61 4.83
N ARG A 250 14.79 -4.18 5.99
CA ARG A 250 14.14 -3.14 6.79
C ARG A 250 13.97 -1.84 6.00
N GLN A 251 15.01 -1.42 5.28
CA GLN A 251 14.92 -0.24 4.42
C GLN A 251 13.90 -0.40 3.28
N VAL A 252 13.73 -1.61 2.74
CA VAL A 252 12.65 -1.91 1.78
C VAL A 252 11.29 -1.61 2.43
N TYR A 253 11.00 -2.22 3.58
CA TYR A 253 9.71 -2.02 4.25
C TYR A 253 9.49 -0.58 4.73
N GLU A 254 10.54 0.13 5.15
CA GLU A 254 10.46 1.55 5.49
C GLU A 254 9.99 2.39 4.29
N ILE A 255 10.57 2.17 3.10
CA ILE A 255 10.19 2.89 1.88
C ILE A 255 8.78 2.50 1.46
N LEU A 256 8.45 1.21 1.44
CA LEU A 256 7.12 0.72 1.09
C LEU A 256 6.06 1.32 2.03
N ASN A 257 6.25 1.25 3.35
CA ASN A 257 5.32 1.86 4.31
C ASN A 257 5.15 3.37 4.12
N ALA A 258 6.22 4.10 3.78
CA ALA A 258 6.13 5.53 3.48
C ALA A 258 5.30 5.80 2.22
N ILE A 259 5.46 4.97 1.17
CA ILE A 259 4.64 5.01 -0.05
C ILE A 259 3.18 4.74 0.27
N GLN A 260 2.88 3.71 1.08
CA GLN A 260 1.51 3.41 1.51
C GLN A 260 0.86 4.61 2.21
N PHE A 261 1.61 5.24 3.12
CA PHE A 261 1.14 6.39 3.88
C PHE A 261 0.85 7.60 2.98
N GLU A 262 1.73 7.89 2.02
CA GLU A 262 1.54 8.98 1.07
C GLU A 262 0.31 8.73 0.18
N ILE A 263 0.15 7.51 -0.35
CA ILE A 263 -1.04 7.13 -1.12
C ILE A 263 -2.30 7.33 -0.29
N MET A 264 -2.30 6.81 0.94
CA MET A 264 -3.43 6.94 1.86
C MET A 264 -3.79 8.41 2.10
N ALA A 265 -2.80 9.27 2.34
CA ALA A 265 -2.99 10.71 2.55
C ALA A 265 -3.59 11.39 1.29
N GLU A 266 -3.01 11.16 0.11
CA GLU A 266 -3.52 11.69 -1.17
C GLU A 266 -4.98 11.26 -1.42
N ARG A 267 -5.33 10.00 -1.12
CA ARG A 267 -6.69 9.49 -1.31
C ARG A 267 -7.68 10.10 -0.32
N TYR A 268 -7.29 10.26 0.95
CA TYR A 268 -8.15 10.94 1.93
C TYR A 268 -8.37 12.41 1.62
N GLU A 269 -7.38 13.13 1.08
CA GLU A 269 -7.55 14.51 0.63
C GLU A 269 -8.59 14.61 -0.49
N ARG A 270 -8.51 13.71 -1.49
CA ARG A 270 -9.51 13.62 -2.57
C ARG A 270 -10.89 13.26 -2.04
N LEU A 271 -10.97 12.32 -1.10
CA LEU A 271 -12.24 11.92 -0.48
C LEU A 271 -12.88 13.08 0.27
N ALA A 272 -12.10 13.82 1.06
CA ALA A 272 -12.58 15.00 1.77
C ALA A 272 -13.10 16.08 0.79
N ALA A 273 -12.38 16.34 -0.31
CA ALA A 273 -12.83 17.28 -1.34
C ALA A 273 -14.15 16.83 -1.99
N ALA A 274 -14.28 15.56 -2.35
CA ALA A 274 -15.50 15.02 -2.95
C ALA A 274 -16.71 15.06 -1.99
N LEU A 275 -16.49 14.85 -0.69
CA LEU A 275 -17.52 14.95 0.34
C LEU A 275 -17.97 16.40 0.57
N ALA A 276 -17.05 17.36 0.49
CA ALA A 276 -17.37 18.78 0.63
C ALA A 276 -18.33 19.27 -0.49
N ASP A 277 -18.20 18.72 -1.70
CA ASP A 277 -19.11 19.02 -2.82
C ASP A 277 -20.54 18.47 -2.62
N LEU A 278 -20.71 17.48 -1.72
CA LEU A 278 -22.01 16.89 -1.38
C LEU A 278 -22.71 17.57 -0.19
N ALA A 279 -21.96 18.30 0.64
CA ALA A 279 -22.54 19.02 1.76
C ALA A 279 -23.47 20.14 1.25
N PRO A 280 -24.59 20.45 1.94
CA PRO A 280 -25.43 21.58 1.57
C PRO A 280 -24.58 22.85 1.57
N GLN A 281 -24.39 23.48 0.41
CA GLN A 281 -23.74 24.78 0.33
C GLN A 281 -24.53 25.74 1.21
N GLN A 282 -23.92 26.24 2.29
CA GLN A 282 -24.52 27.33 3.03
C GLN A 282 -24.51 28.56 2.11
N ASP A 283 -25.69 28.99 1.67
CA ASP A 283 -25.85 30.25 0.94
C ASP A 283 -25.25 31.39 1.80
N ILE A 284 -24.21 32.05 1.27
CA ILE A 284 -23.57 33.24 1.85
C ILE A 284 -24.40 34.49 1.54
#